data_AF-A0A1Z5KFR3-F1
#
_entry.id   AF-A0A1Z5KFR3-F1
#
_cell.length_a   1.000
_cell.length_b   1.000
_cell.length_c   1.000
_cell.angle_alpha   90.00
_cell.angle_beta   90.00
_cell.angle_gamma   90.00
#
_symmetry.space_group_name_H-M   'P 1'
#
loop_
_entity.id
_entity.type
_entity.pdbx_description
1 polymer ?
#
loop_
_entity_poly.entity_id
_entity_poly.type
_entity_poly.pdbx_seq_one_letter_code
_entity_poly.pdbx_strand_id
1 'polypeptide(L)'
;MQEIDTEEVAASFLLSLKHSRSVTPEPNGDESDYFPRKASYQSYSRSLEEKDSEKSYKRLLPDTKLSPKMPPATELLDLSDLPPLESLIKGSKLVLMKDIDLVPDALFVAMAQMKPCRLTPADRVGCYKTREIGFLGMCCKHCEGQPGFGRYYPNSVRSLAQTTTSQTILKHIAGKCSFCPASIRDAVIKLQQQPGPSESTSSGRPRYGSRKIFFQRVWSRLHEGAELESDDLSTETPDMEEASMISEGDHSALVKRKNDFGKSSMSSSSKRIKTTLRFD
;
A
#
# COMPACT_ATOMS: atom_id res chain seq x y z
N MET A 1 -19.11 41.87 -7.24
CA MET A 1 -19.91 40.66 -7.46
C MET A 1 -19.51 40.12 -8.82
N GLN A 2 -18.76 39.02 -8.85
CA GLN A 2 -18.40 38.34 -10.10
C GLN A 2 -19.54 37.35 -10.40
N GLU A 3 -20.20 37.54 -11.53
CA GLU A 3 -21.19 36.59 -12.05
C GLU A 3 -20.45 35.30 -12.40
N ILE A 4 -20.84 34.20 -11.76
CA ILE A 4 -20.30 32.87 -12.04
C ILE A 4 -21.12 32.30 -13.20
N ASP A 5 -20.46 32.08 -14.33
CA ASP A 5 -21.05 31.52 -15.54
C ASP A 5 -21.67 30.15 -15.27
N THR A 6 -22.99 30.07 -15.38
CA THR A 6 -23.79 28.87 -15.11
C THR A 6 -23.58 27.74 -16.12
N GLU A 7 -22.96 28.01 -17.27
CA GLU A 7 -22.68 26.99 -18.29
C GLU A 7 -21.56 26.01 -17.89
N GLU A 8 -20.57 26.45 -17.10
CA GLU A 8 -19.43 25.60 -16.74
C GLU A 8 -19.82 24.49 -15.74
N VAL A 9 -20.81 24.76 -14.89
CA VAL A 9 -21.35 23.79 -13.92
C VAL A 9 -22.13 22.68 -14.62
N ALA A 10 -22.87 23.00 -15.69
CA ALA A 10 -23.62 22.02 -16.47
C ALA A 10 -22.69 21.04 -17.21
N ALA A 11 -21.53 21.51 -17.70
CA ALA A 11 -20.55 20.68 -18.37
C ALA A 11 -19.90 19.64 -17.43
N SER A 12 -19.65 20.00 -16.17
CA SER A 12 -19.10 19.05 -15.18
C SER A 12 -20.09 17.95 -14.78
N PHE A 13 -21.39 18.24 -14.79
CA PHE A 13 -22.41 17.24 -14.44
C PHE A 13 -22.58 16.18 -15.55
N LEU A 14 -22.55 16.58 -16.82
CA LEU A 14 -22.68 15.66 -17.96
C LEU A 14 -21.46 14.73 -18.13
N LEU A 15 -20.26 15.14 -17.71
CA LEU A 15 -19.07 14.29 -17.74
C LEU A 15 -19.11 13.17 -16.69
N SER A 16 -19.85 13.35 -15.58
CA SER A 16 -19.98 12.32 -14.54
C SER A 16 -20.94 11.19 -14.92
N LEU A 17 -21.91 11.44 -15.81
CA LEU A 17 -22.91 10.43 -16.21
C LEU A 17 -22.39 9.38 -17.22
N LYS A 18 -21.28 9.66 -17.93
CA LYS A 18 -20.73 8.77 -18.98
C LYS A 18 -19.93 7.56 -18.47
N HIS A 19 -19.73 7.40 -17.17
CA HIS A 19 -18.99 6.26 -16.60
C HIS A 19 -19.88 5.17 -15.96
N SER A 20 -21.20 5.29 -16.09
CA SER A 20 -22.17 4.30 -15.62
C SER A 20 -22.17 3.09 -16.57
N ARG A 21 -21.22 2.17 -16.41
CA ARG A 21 -21.22 0.88 -17.12
C ARG A 21 -22.39 0.04 -16.61
N SER A 22 -23.35 -0.23 -17.48
CA SER A 22 -24.40 -1.22 -17.27
C SER A 22 -23.77 -2.62 -17.10
N VAL A 23 -23.99 -3.22 -15.94
CA VAL A 23 -23.70 -4.63 -15.69
C VAL A 23 -24.95 -5.41 -16.06
N THR A 24 -24.90 -6.15 -17.15
CA THR A 24 -25.94 -7.13 -17.51
C THR A 24 -25.72 -8.41 -16.69
N PRO A 25 -26.72 -8.90 -15.94
CA PRO A 25 -26.66 -10.23 -15.36
C PRO A 25 -26.89 -11.29 -16.45
N GLU A 26 -25.93 -12.20 -16.59
CA GLU A 26 -26.05 -13.42 -17.40
C GLU A 26 -27.03 -14.40 -16.72
N PRO A 27 -27.96 -15.04 -17.45
CA PRO A 27 -28.82 -16.08 -16.91
C PRO A 27 -28.11 -17.44 -17.01
N ASN A 28 -27.62 -17.96 -15.88
CA ASN A 28 -27.28 -19.37 -15.76
C ASN A 28 -28.40 -20.09 -14.99
N GLY A 29 -29.25 -20.79 -15.74
CA GLY A 29 -29.88 -21.99 -15.21
C GLY A 29 -28.87 -23.13 -15.30
N ASP A 30 -28.64 -23.84 -14.20
CA ASP A 30 -29.18 -25.19 -14.13
C ASP A 30 -29.28 -25.65 -12.68
N GLU A 31 -30.14 -26.63 -12.52
CA GLU A 31 -30.88 -27.08 -11.36
C GLU A 31 -30.06 -27.93 -10.38
N SER A 32 -30.59 -28.06 -9.16
CA SER A 32 -30.30 -29.09 -8.16
C SER A 32 -28.96 -29.03 -7.40
N ASP A 33 -28.97 -28.43 -6.21
CA ASP A 33 -29.02 -29.28 -5.01
C ASP A 33 -29.34 -28.50 -3.73
N TYR A 34 -30.23 -29.12 -2.96
CA TYR A 34 -31.04 -28.55 -1.90
C TYR A 34 -30.38 -28.87 -0.55
N PHE A 35 -29.84 -27.87 0.16
CA PHE A 35 -29.58 -28.02 1.60
C PHE A 35 -29.94 -26.76 2.39
N PRO A 36 -30.83 -26.86 3.41
CA PRO A 36 -31.32 -25.71 4.14
C PRO A 36 -30.42 -25.44 5.35
N ARG A 37 -29.82 -24.24 5.43
CA ARG A 37 -29.36 -23.67 6.71
C ARG A 37 -30.10 -22.38 7.00
N LYS A 38 -31.09 -22.52 7.88
CA LYS A 38 -31.76 -21.44 8.59
C LYS A 38 -30.74 -20.69 9.44
N ALA A 39 -30.60 -19.39 9.21
CA ALA A 39 -30.17 -18.45 10.24
C ALA A 39 -30.83 -17.09 9.97
N SER A 40 -31.89 -16.85 10.76
CA SER A 40 -32.54 -15.59 11.08
C SER A 40 -31.80 -14.32 10.64
N TYR A 41 -32.34 -13.62 9.64
CA TYR A 41 -32.13 -12.19 9.45
C TYR A 41 -33.51 -11.52 9.43
N GLN A 42 -34.09 -11.41 10.61
CA GLN A 42 -35.31 -10.66 10.81
C GLN A 42 -34.96 -9.21 11.16
N SER A 43 -35.41 -8.34 10.26
CA SER A 43 -36.06 -7.05 10.55
C SER A 43 -35.21 -5.92 11.13
N TYR A 44 -34.81 -4.98 10.27
CA TYR A 44 -35.25 -3.57 10.42
C TYR A 44 -35.15 -2.79 9.09
N SER A 45 -36.22 -2.90 8.29
CA SER A 45 -36.49 -2.04 7.12
C SER A 45 -37.91 -1.46 7.31
N ARG A 46 -37.98 -0.24 7.88
CA ARG A 46 -39.15 0.65 7.99
C ARG A 46 -38.59 1.96 8.54
N SER A 47 -38.75 3.15 7.97
CA SER A 47 -39.67 3.65 6.97
C SER A 47 -39.01 4.83 6.26
N LEU A 48 -39.15 4.89 4.94
CA LEU A 48 -39.12 6.15 4.19
C LEU A 48 -40.52 6.75 4.30
N GLU A 49 -40.64 7.87 5.01
CA GLU A 49 -41.72 8.82 4.78
C GLU A 49 -41.08 10.18 4.53
N GLU A 50 -41.20 10.62 3.28
CA GLU A 50 -41.07 12.00 2.85
C GLU A 50 -41.99 12.89 3.69
N LYS A 51 -41.42 13.93 4.29
CA LYS A 51 -42.14 15.18 4.53
C LYS A 51 -41.25 16.34 4.14
N ASP A 52 -41.63 16.95 3.02
CA ASP A 52 -41.27 18.29 2.62
C ASP A 52 -41.36 19.25 3.80
N SER A 53 -40.24 19.88 4.12
CA SER A 53 -40.20 21.11 4.90
C SER A 53 -39.07 21.97 4.37
N GLU A 54 -39.37 22.70 3.31
CA GLU A 54 -38.69 23.93 2.93
C GLU A 54 -38.77 24.92 4.11
N LYS A 55 -37.86 24.78 5.07
CA LYS A 55 -37.55 25.85 6.01
C LYS A 55 -36.29 26.53 5.54
N SER A 56 -36.55 27.67 4.89
CA SER A 56 -35.72 28.85 4.79
C SER A 56 -34.74 29.00 5.97
N TYR A 57 -33.52 28.50 5.80
CA TYR A 57 -32.38 28.87 6.64
C TYR A 57 -31.53 29.87 5.86
N LYS A 58 -32.03 31.11 5.74
CA LYS A 58 -31.15 32.28 5.56
C LYS A 58 -30.34 32.44 6.85
N ARG A 59 -29.26 31.66 6.99
CA ARG A 59 -28.22 31.93 7.98
C ARG A 59 -27.49 33.19 7.53
N LEU A 60 -27.80 34.29 8.21
CA LEU A 60 -26.97 35.47 8.29
C LEU A 60 -25.58 35.01 8.75
N LEU A 61 -24.64 34.92 7.82
CA LEU A 61 -23.22 34.82 8.14
C LEU A 61 -22.81 36.21 8.64
N PRO A 62 -22.40 36.37 9.90
CA PRO A 62 -21.78 37.61 10.34
C PRO A 62 -20.46 37.78 9.59
N ASP A 63 -20.30 38.92 8.91
CA ASP A 63 -19.06 39.42 8.32
C ASP A 63 -18.03 39.70 9.43
N THR A 64 -17.51 38.66 10.08
CA THR A 64 -16.34 38.80 10.92
C THR A 64 -15.11 38.72 10.00
N LYS A 65 -14.64 39.90 9.58
CA LYS A 65 -13.27 40.15 9.10
C LYS A 65 -12.27 39.77 10.20
N LEU A 66 -12.10 38.48 10.45
CA LEU A 66 -10.97 37.93 11.20
C LEU A 66 -9.87 37.69 10.18
N SER A 67 -9.00 38.69 10.04
CA SER A 67 -7.70 38.50 9.38
C SER A 67 -7.05 37.25 9.95
N PRO A 68 -6.62 36.27 9.12
CA PRO A 68 -5.88 35.11 9.60
C PRO A 68 -4.61 35.62 10.26
N LYS A 69 -4.61 35.64 11.60
CA LYS A 69 -3.41 35.92 12.38
C LYS A 69 -2.49 34.75 12.10
N MET A 70 -1.52 34.97 11.20
CA MET A 70 -0.49 33.99 10.90
C MET A 70 0.04 33.46 12.24
N PRO A 71 0.08 32.13 12.45
CA PRO A 71 0.70 31.60 13.66
C PRO A 71 2.12 32.19 13.76
N PRO A 72 2.54 32.59 14.97
CA PRO A 72 3.86 33.18 15.18
C PRO A 72 4.92 32.26 14.57
N ALA A 73 5.87 32.87 13.86
CA ALA A 73 6.97 32.20 13.17
C ALA A 73 7.50 31.06 14.04
N THR A 74 7.23 29.86 13.57
CA THR A 74 7.51 28.58 14.20
C THR A 74 8.96 28.58 14.68
N GLU A 75 9.18 28.39 15.98
CA GLU A 75 10.50 28.08 16.52
C GLU A 75 11.12 26.98 15.66
N LEU A 76 12.27 27.28 15.05
CA LEU A 76 13.04 26.31 14.30
C LEU A 76 13.45 25.21 15.30
N LEU A 77 12.75 24.08 15.24
CA LEU A 77 13.07 22.93 16.07
C LEU A 77 14.51 22.51 15.80
N ASP A 78 15.33 22.53 16.85
CA ASP A 78 16.73 22.15 16.76
C ASP A 78 16.86 20.66 16.37
N LEU A 79 17.56 20.42 15.26
CA LEU A 79 17.82 19.08 14.73
C LEU A 79 18.97 18.39 15.46
N SER A 80 19.75 19.13 16.25
CA SER A 80 20.89 18.59 16.99
C SER A 80 20.49 17.49 17.98
N ASP A 81 19.23 17.51 18.46
CA ASP A 81 18.67 16.53 19.38
C ASP A 81 18.24 15.21 18.74
N LEU A 82 18.26 15.08 17.40
CA LEU A 82 17.91 13.82 16.77
C LEU A 82 19.04 12.80 16.91
N PRO A 83 18.73 11.54 17.29
CA PRO A 83 19.74 10.50 17.29
C PRO A 83 20.30 10.32 15.86
N PRO A 84 21.59 9.93 15.71
CA PRO A 84 22.18 9.67 14.40
C PRO A 84 21.32 8.71 13.58
N LEU A 85 21.15 9.01 12.30
CA LEU A 85 20.24 8.28 11.42
C LEU A 85 20.59 6.78 11.33
N GLU A 86 21.89 6.46 11.39
CA GLU A 86 22.43 5.10 11.42
C GLU A 86 21.88 4.31 12.62
N SER A 87 21.69 4.96 13.76
CA SER A 87 21.10 4.35 14.95
C SER A 87 19.62 4.03 14.75
N LEU A 88 18.88 4.94 14.11
CA LEU A 88 17.44 4.78 13.83
C LEU A 88 17.15 3.61 12.88
N ILE A 89 18.06 3.33 11.94
CA ILE A 89 17.89 2.25 10.96
C ILE A 89 18.54 0.93 11.34
N LYS A 90 19.22 0.86 12.50
CA LYS A 90 19.94 -0.33 12.94
C LYS A 90 19.03 -1.57 12.92
N GLY A 91 19.52 -2.64 12.30
CA GLY A 91 18.82 -3.92 12.18
C GLY A 91 17.77 -4.00 11.06
N SER A 92 17.62 -2.96 10.23
CA SER A 92 16.75 -3.02 9.05
C SER A 92 17.35 -3.91 7.95
N LYS A 93 16.62 -4.94 7.53
CA LYS A 93 16.94 -5.76 6.34
C LYS A 93 16.33 -5.18 5.05
N LEU A 94 15.27 -4.35 5.16
CA LEU A 94 14.50 -3.85 4.00
C LEU A 94 15.09 -2.60 3.35
N VAL A 95 15.77 -1.77 4.13
CA VAL A 95 16.27 -0.45 3.70
C VAL A 95 17.74 -0.30 4.08
N LEU A 96 18.57 0.25 3.19
CA LEU A 96 20.00 0.47 3.41
C LEU A 96 20.33 1.97 3.35
N MET A 97 21.44 2.41 3.97
CA MET A 97 21.90 3.82 3.90
C MET A 97 22.07 4.34 2.47
N LYS A 98 22.40 3.46 1.51
CA LYS A 98 22.49 3.81 0.08
C LYS A 98 21.15 4.22 -0.56
N ASP A 99 20.04 4.08 0.16
CA ASP A 99 18.69 4.41 -0.30
C ASP A 99 18.17 5.74 0.28
N ILE A 100 18.94 6.41 1.15
CA ILE A 100 18.52 7.62 1.89
C ILE A 100 18.04 8.74 0.94
N ASP A 101 18.85 9.09 -0.06
CA ASP A 101 18.56 10.17 -1.00
C ASP A 101 17.42 9.86 -2.00
N LEU A 102 16.80 8.67 -1.92
CA LEU A 102 15.78 8.26 -2.88
C LEU A 102 14.37 8.69 -2.47
N VAL A 103 14.13 8.92 -1.18
CA VAL A 103 12.82 9.25 -0.59
C VAL A 103 12.99 10.22 0.58
N PRO A 104 11.92 10.89 1.04
CA PRO A 104 12.01 11.73 2.24
C PRO A 104 12.44 10.93 3.47
N ASP A 105 13.28 11.54 4.32
CA ASP A 105 13.87 10.92 5.52
C ASP A 105 12.84 10.30 6.45
N ALA A 106 11.71 10.98 6.68
CA ALA A 106 10.63 10.43 7.49
C ALA A 106 10.13 9.07 6.97
N LEU A 107 9.98 8.93 5.65
CA LEU A 107 9.58 7.69 5.00
C LEU A 107 10.70 6.65 5.05
N PHE A 108 11.95 7.05 4.84
CA PHE A 108 13.12 6.19 4.96
C PHE A 108 13.20 5.56 6.37
N VAL A 109 13.14 6.37 7.42
CA VAL A 109 13.18 5.92 8.82
C VAL A 109 11.98 5.03 9.15
N ALA A 110 10.77 5.40 8.71
CA ALA A 110 9.57 4.60 8.95
C ALA A 110 9.65 3.22 8.27
N MET A 111 10.14 3.15 7.02
CA MET A 111 10.34 1.89 6.32
C MET A 111 11.41 1.01 6.98
N ALA A 112 12.44 1.59 7.60
CA ALA A 112 13.45 0.87 8.38
C ALA A 112 12.89 0.28 9.70
N GLN A 113 11.67 0.66 10.10
CA GLN A 113 10.96 0.05 11.23
C GLN A 113 10.08 -1.14 10.80
N MET A 114 10.10 -1.51 9.52
CA MET A 114 9.35 -2.64 9.00
C MET A 114 10.25 -3.88 8.88
N LYS A 115 9.67 -5.08 9.05
CA LYS A 115 10.32 -6.38 8.83
C LYS A 115 9.46 -7.26 7.90
N PRO A 116 10.05 -8.19 7.14
CA PRO A 116 9.28 -9.19 6.40
C PRO A 116 8.32 -9.98 7.30
N CYS A 117 7.15 -10.35 6.80
CA CYS A 117 6.19 -11.23 7.46
C CYS A 117 5.37 -12.01 6.44
N ARG A 118 4.67 -13.05 6.89
CA ARG A 118 3.76 -13.85 6.07
C ARG A 118 2.30 -13.52 6.37
N LEU A 119 1.43 -13.61 5.37
CA LEU A 119 -0.01 -13.44 5.52
C LEU A 119 -0.56 -14.60 6.35
N THR A 120 -1.22 -14.31 7.46
CA THR A 120 -1.86 -15.33 8.30
C THR A 120 -3.36 -15.41 8.01
N PRO A 121 -4.07 -16.47 8.44
CA PRO A 121 -5.53 -16.54 8.30
C PRO A 121 -6.25 -15.34 8.93
N ALA A 122 -5.74 -14.82 10.04
CA ALA A 122 -6.30 -13.65 10.73
C ALA A 122 -6.20 -12.36 9.89
N ASP A 123 -5.22 -12.28 8.99
CA ASP A 123 -4.99 -11.12 8.13
C ASP A 123 -5.91 -11.10 6.89
N ARG A 124 -6.73 -12.14 6.66
CA ARG A 124 -7.66 -12.25 5.51
C ARG A 124 -8.90 -11.37 5.67
N VAL A 125 -8.70 -10.08 5.89
CA VAL A 125 -9.73 -9.05 5.99
C VAL A 125 -9.66 -8.11 4.80
N GLY A 126 -10.78 -7.48 4.44
CA GLY A 126 -10.86 -6.48 3.37
C GLY A 126 -10.27 -6.96 2.03
N CYS A 127 -9.30 -6.22 1.50
CA CYS A 127 -8.67 -6.52 0.20
C CYS A 127 -7.72 -7.73 0.23
N TYR A 128 -7.47 -8.34 1.38
CA TYR A 128 -6.63 -9.54 1.51
C TYR A 128 -7.43 -10.84 1.58
N LYS A 129 -8.76 -10.78 1.53
CA LYS A 129 -9.64 -11.96 1.66
C LYS A 129 -9.32 -13.07 0.65
N THR A 130 -8.99 -12.72 -0.60
CA THR A 130 -8.71 -13.69 -1.67
C THR A 130 -7.25 -14.08 -1.79
N ARG A 131 -6.36 -13.50 -0.99
CA ARG A 131 -4.93 -13.74 -1.10
C ARG A 131 -4.52 -15.01 -0.36
N GLU A 132 -3.53 -15.71 -0.90
CA GLU A 132 -3.02 -16.96 -0.37
C GLU A 132 -2.36 -16.78 1.01
N ILE A 133 -2.69 -17.66 1.94
CA ILE A 133 -2.03 -17.72 3.25
C ILE A 133 -0.54 -18.02 3.02
N GLY A 134 0.33 -17.35 3.77
CA GLY A 134 1.77 -17.45 3.57
C GLY A 134 2.36 -16.39 2.64
N PHE A 135 1.53 -15.60 1.94
CA PHE A 135 1.98 -14.54 1.04
C PHE A 135 2.92 -13.55 1.75
N LEU A 136 4.04 -13.22 1.11
CA LEU A 136 5.05 -12.34 1.69
C LEU A 136 4.58 -10.89 1.74
N GLY A 137 4.77 -10.26 2.89
CA GLY A 137 4.50 -8.85 3.12
C GLY A 137 5.45 -8.29 4.16
N MET A 138 5.10 -7.15 4.73
CA MET A 138 5.90 -6.51 5.77
C MET A 138 5.01 -6.08 6.94
N CYS A 139 5.56 -6.19 8.15
CA CYS A 139 4.92 -5.75 9.38
C CYS A 139 5.84 -4.84 10.17
N CYS A 140 5.28 -4.08 11.10
CA CYS A 140 6.06 -3.27 12.04
C CYS A 140 6.93 -4.19 12.91
N LYS A 141 8.23 -3.90 13.04
CA LYS A 141 9.15 -4.73 13.84
C LYS A 141 8.89 -4.66 15.35
N HIS A 142 8.16 -3.65 15.81
CA HIS A 142 7.91 -3.37 17.22
C HIS A 142 6.63 -4.01 17.76
N CYS A 143 5.55 -4.00 16.98
CA CYS A 143 4.26 -4.56 17.39
C CYS A 143 3.82 -5.77 16.56
N GLU A 144 4.57 -6.12 15.51
CA GLU A 144 4.23 -7.13 14.49
C GLU A 144 2.93 -6.87 13.72
N GLY A 145 2.26 -5.76 14.04
CA GLY A 145 0.97 -5.33 13.54
C GLY A 145 -0.19 -6.22 14.01
N GLN A 146 -1.37 -5.63 14.00
CA GLN A 146 -2.65 -6.32 14.10
C GLN A 146 -3.23 -6.52 12.68
N PRO A 147 -4.17 -7.46 12.48
CA PRO A 147 -4.87 -7.58 11.20
C PRO A 147 -5.44 -6.24 10.72
N GLY A 148 -5.00 -5.79 9.55
CA GLY A 148 -5.38 -4.49 8.99
C GLY A 148 -4.66 -3.26 9.55
N PHE A 149 -3.72 -3.42 10.49
CA PHE A 149 -2.99 -2.30 11.10
C PHE A 149 -1.53 -2.64 11.39
N GLY A 150 -0.60 -2.00 10.68
CA GLY A 150 0.83 -2.27 10.85
C GLY A 150 1.32 -3.52 10.12
N ARG A 151 0.43 -4.23 9.41
CA ARG A 151 0.72 -5.30 8.44
C ARG A 151 0.32 -4.86 7.04
N TYR A 152 1.19 -5.09 6.07
CA TYR A 152 1.01 -4.66 4.69
C TYR A 152 1.46 -5.75 3.73
N TYR A 153 0.56 -6.14 2.84
CA TYR A 153 0.81 -7.17 1.84
C TYR A 153 0.67 -6.55 0.44
N PRO A 154 1.71 -5.92 -0.10
CA PRO A 154 1.69 -5.44 -1.49
C PRO A 154 1.83 -6.61 -2.48
N ASN A 155 1.06 -6.65 -3.57
CA ASN A 155 1.20 -7.69 -4.62
C ASN A 155 2.14 -7.30 -5.76
N SER A 156 2.64 -6.08 -5.74
CA SER A 156 3.49 -5.54 -6.79
C SER A 156 4.27 -4.34 -6.26
N VAL A 157 5.41 -4.04 -6.89
CA VAL A 157 6.15 -2.79 -6.68
C VAL A 157 5.24 -1.57 -6.79
N ARG A 158 4.29 -1.59 -7.74
CA ARG A 158 3.34 -0.50 -7.95
C ARG A 158 2.44 -0.30 -6.74
N SER A 159 1.89 -1.38 -6.17
CA SER A 159 1.06 -1.33 -4.95
C SER A 159 1.86 -0.91 -3.71
N LEU A 160 3.12 -1.34 -3.60
CA LEU A 160 4.03 -0.95 -2.53
C LEU A 160 4.36 0.56 -2.60
N ALA A 161 4.61 1.07 -3.80
CA ALA A 161 4.98 2.46 -4.04
C ALA A 161 3.80 3.45 -3.96
N GLN A 162 2.56 2.97 -3.73
CA GLN A 162 1.41 3.85 -3.59
C GLN A 162 1.58 4.80 -2.41
N THR A 163 1.20 6.06 -2.62
CA THR A 163 1.25 7.09 -1.56
C THR A 163 0.43 6.70 -0.34
N THR A 164 -0.72 6.05 -0.53
CA THR A 164 -1.57 5.52 0.55
C THR A 164 -0.83 4.52 1.43
N THR A 165 -0.09 3.57 0.84
CA THR A 165 0.76 2.60 1.57
C THR A 165 1.84 3.33 2.37
N SER A 166 2.58 4.25 1.75
CA SER A 166 3.63 5.01 2.45
C SER A 166 3.07 5.84 3.61
N GLN A 167 1.93 6.51 3.40
CA GLN A 167 1.29 7.36 4.42
C GLN A 167 0.70 6.54 5.57
N THR A 168 0.15 5.36 5.29
CA THR A 168 -0.36 4.48 6.34
C THR A 168 0.76 3.92 7.22
N ILE A 169 1.91 3.57 6.63
CA ILE A 169 3.12 3.17 7.38
C ILE A 169 3.61 4.32 8.25
N LEU A 170 3.75 5.54 7.68
CA LEU A 170 4.15 6.73 8.42
C LEU A 170 3.23 7.01 9.61
N LYS A 171 1.92 7.00 9.39
CA LYS A 171 0.93 7.19 10.45
C LYS A 171 1.04 6.12 11.52
N HIS A 172 1.24 4.86 11.13
CA HIS A 172 1.41 3.74 12.06
C HIS A 172 2.61 3.96 12.97
N ILE A 173 3.80 4.20 12.40
CA ILE A 173 5.03 4.39 13.17
C ILE A 173 4.95 5.66 14.04
N ALA A 174 4.55 6.80 13.47
CA ALA A 174 4.60 8.08 14.16
C ALA A 174 3.65 8.17 15.38
N GLY A 175 2.40 7.70 15.25
CA GLY A 175 1.37 8.01 16.26
C GLY A 175 0.53 6.84 16.74
N LYS A 176 0.69 5.65 16.15
CA LYS A 176 -0.31 4.57 16.23
C LYS A 176 0.25 3.29 16.83
N CYS A 177 1.55 3.04 16.68
CA CYS A 177 2.24 1.92 17.27
C CYS A 177 2.63 2.25 18.73
N SER A 178 1.97 1.61 19.70
CA SER A 178 2.28 1.75 21.13
C SER A 178 3.63 1.15 21.52
N PHE A 179 4.09 0.15 20.76
CA PHE A 179 5.37 -0.54 21.02
C PHE A 179 6.56 0.12 20.34
N CYS A 180 6.35 1.11 19.47
CA CYS A 180 7.45 1.80 18.79
C CYS A 180 8.19 2.71 19.79
N PRO A 181 9.53 2.59 19.93
CA PRO A 181 10.32 3.42 20.82
C PRO A 181 10.05 4.92 20.60
N ALA A 182 9.92 5.67 21.69
CA ALA A 182 9.61 7.11 21.63
C ALA A 182 10.60 7.89 20.77
N SER A 183 11.91 7.60 20.91
CA SER A 183 12.97 8.23 20.09
C SER A 183 12.74 8.09 18.59
N ILE A 184 12.21 6.97 18.13
CA ILE A 184 11.92 6.71 16.71
C ILE A 184 10.65 7.44 16.29
N ARG A 185 9.60 7.43 17.13
CA ARG A 185 8.34 8.15 16.85
C ARG A 185 8.59 9.64 16.72
N ASP A 186 9.31 10.22 17.69
CA ASP A 186 9.65 11.63 17.74
C ASP A 186 10.53 12.01 16.55
N ALA A 187 11.50 11.17 16.18
CA ALA A 187 12.30 11.38 14.98
C ALA A 187 11.45 11.42 13.71
N VAL A 188 10.53 10.47 13.52
CA VAL A 188 9.64 10.46 12.35
C VAL A 188 8.73 11.70 12.33
N ILE A 189 8.19 12.13 13.48
CA ILE A 189 7.36 13.33 13.59
C ILE A 189 8.15 14.59 13.24
N LYS A 190 9.35 14.76 13.84
CA LYS A 190 10.25 15.89 13.56
C LYS A 190 10.62 15.94 12.07
N LEU A 191 10.95 14.79 11.47
CA LEU A 191 11.28 14.67 10.03
C LEU A 191 10.07 14.94 9.11
N GLN A 192 8.83 14.72 9.57
CA GLN A 192 7.62 15.08 8.81
C GLN A 192 7.31 16.58 8.86
N GLN A 193 7.64 17.23 9.97
CA GLN A 193 7.42 18.66 10.16
C GLN A 193 8.42 19.50 9.37
N GLN A 194 9.54 18.91 8.97
CA GLN A 194 10.49 19.58 8.09
C GLN A 194 9.81 19.89 6.76
N PRO A 195 9.59 21.19 6.44
CA PRO A 195 9.17 21.55 5.09
C PRO A 195 10.24 21.02 4.14
N GLY A 196 9.82 20.26 3.13
CA GLY A 196 10.72 19.46 2.32
C GLY A 196 11.89 20.25 1.70
N PRO A 197 12.77 19.52 1.01
CA PRO A 197 14.22 19.55 1.25
C PRO A 197 14.73 20.92 1.77
N SER A 198 14.96 21.02 3.08
CA SER A 198 15.82 22.07 3.60
C SER A 198 17.20 21.93 2.97
N GLU A 199 17.70 23.06 2.49
CA GLU A 199 18.93 23.30 1.70
C GLU A 199 20.24 22.79 2.35
N SER A 200 20.17 22.17 3.53
CA SER A 200 21.28 21.79 4.41
C SER A 200 21.83 20.38 4.19
N THR A 201 21.23 19.57 3.31
CA THR A 201 21.82 18.33 2.79
C THR A 201 21.83 18.38 1.27
N SER A 202 23.00 18.17 0.68
CA SER A 202 23.44 18.54 -0.67
C SER A 202 22.70 17.90 -1.87
N SER A 203 21.46 17.46 -1.71
CA SER A 203 20.68 16.75 -2.73
C SER A 203 19.26 17.34 -2.80
N GLY A 204 19.14 18.46 -3.53
CA GLY A 204 17.85 19.08 -3.84
C GLY A 204 16.80 18.08 -4.36
N ARG A 205 15.52 18.45 -4.21
CA ARG A 205 14.29 17.72 -4.60
C ARG A 205 14.52 16.32 -5.18
N PRO A 206 14.03 15.24 -4.54
CA PRO A 206 14.27 13.86 -4.98
C PRO A 206 14.15 13.73 -6.50
N ARG A 207 15.24 13.28 -7.14
CA ARG A 207 15.32 13.21 -8.61
C ARG A 207 14.09 12.49 -9.15
N TYR A 208 13.54 12.95 -10.26
CA TYR A 208 12.39 12.31 -10.88
C TYR A 208 12.67 10.80 -11.08
N GLY A 209 11.84 9.95 -10.47
CA GLY A 209 12.01 8.49 -10.50
C GLY A 209 12.80 7.88 -9.33
N SER A 210 13.45 8.66 -8.46
CA SER A 210 14.20 8.15 -7.30
C SER A 210 13.34 7.27 -6.39
N ARG A 211 12.10 7.72 -6.14
CA ARG A 211 11.10 6.98 -5.36
C ARG A 211 10.78 5.61 -5.96
N LYS A 212 10.75 5.49 -7.29
CA LYS A 212 10.52 4.21 -7.97
C LYS A 212 11.68 3.24 -7.67
N ILE A 213 12.91 3.73 -7.77
CA ILE A 213 14.12 2.94 -7.49
C ILE A 213 14.13 2.46 -6.03
N PHE A 214 13.77 3.34 -5.08
CA PHE A 214 13.64 2.98 -3.67
C PHE A 214 12.72 1.78 -3.47
N PHE A 215 11.48 1.86 -3.96
CA PHE A 215 10.51 0.78 -3.77
C PHE A 215 10.84 -0.47 -4.57
N GLN A 216 11.53 -0.37 -5.71
CA GLN A 216 12.08 -1.54 -6.40
C GLN A 216 13.11 -2.27 -5.53
N ARG A 217 14.05 -1.55 -4.90
CA ARG A 217 15.05 -2.15 -4.02
C ARG A 217 14.43 -2.78 -2.77
N VAL A 218 13.49 -2.10 -2.13
CA VAL A 218 12.74 -2.66 -0.99
C VAL A 218 11.98 -3.92 -1.40
N TRP A 219 11.34 -3.91 -2.58
CA TRP A 219 10.61 -5.06 -3.10
C TRP A 219 11.52 -6.27 -3.36
N SER A 220 12.66 -6.04 -4.01
CA SER A 220 13.70 -7.06 -4.23
C SER A 220 14.14 -7.68 -2.90
N ARG A 221 14.55 -6.87 -1.91
CA ARG A 221 14.97 -7.38 -0.60
C ARG A 221 13.87 -8.15 0.14
N LEU A 222 12.62 -7.74 -0.03
CA LEU A 222 11.48 -8.40 0.59
C LEU A 222 11.24 -9.82 0.05
N HIS A 223 11.56 -10.09 -1.22
CA HIS A 223 11.31 -11.37 -1.86
C HIS A 223 12.58 -12.22 -2.02
N GLU A 224 13.73 -11.60 -2.30
CA GLU A 224 15.02 -12.28 -2.51
C GLU A 224 15.66 -12.70 -1.18
N GLY A 225 15.40 -12.00 -0.08
CA GLY A 225 15.97 -12.31 1.24
C GLY A 225 15.21 -13.37 2.04
N ALA A 226 14.06 -13.84 1.55
CA ALA A 226 13.21 -14.79 2.27
C ALA A 226 13.62 -16.26 2.05
N GLU A 227 14.38 -16.55 1.01
CA GLU A 227 14.71 -17.93 0.62
C GLU A 227 15.92 -18.51 1.37
N LEU A 228 16.72 -17.67 2.05
CA LEU A 228 17.97 -18.11 2.68
C LEU A 228 17.84 -18.56 4.14
N GLU A 229 16.66 -18.48 4.75
CA GLU A 229 16.45 -18.90 6.16
C GLU A 229 15.57 -20.16 6.31
N SER A 230 15.27 -20.88 5.22
CA SER A 230 14.44 -22.10 5.27
C SER A 230 15.19 -23.43 5.22
N ASP A 231 16.51 -23.47 5.05
CA ASP A 231 17.22 -24.71 4.68
C ASP A 231 18.09 -25.38 5.76
N ASP A 232 18.14 -24.88 7.01
CA ASP A 232 19.10 -25.40 8.01
C ASP A 232 18.46 -25.99 9.28
N LEU A 233 17.30 -26.61 9.13
CA LEU A 233 16.76 -27.55 10.13
C LEU A 233 16.52 -28.92 9.51
N SER A 234 17.51 -29.44 8.79
CA SER A 234 17.67 -30.87 8.60
C SER A 234 17.98 -31.49 9.96
N THR A 235 16.90 -31.83 10.67
CA THR A 235 16.76 -32.97 11.56
C THR A 235 17.88 -33.97 11.32
N GLU A 236 18.88 -33.98 12.21
CA GLU A 236 19.74 -35.14 12.35
C GLU A 236 18.83 -36.29 12.76
N THR A 237 18.48 -37.13 11.79
CA THR A 237 17.94 -38.44 12.07
C THR A 237 19.07 -39.23 12.74
N PRO A 238 18.97 -39.61 14.02
CA PRO A 238 19.91 -40.57 14.56
C PRO A 238 19.79 -41.86 13.74
N ASP A 239 20.93 -42.36 13.29
CA ASP A 239 21.14 -43.66 12.67
C ASP A 239 20.22 -44.73 13.29
N MET A 240 19.25 -45.19 12.50
CA MET A 240 18.68 -46.52 12.67
C MET A 240 19.04 -47.31 11.42
N GLU A 241 20.18 -47.99 11.54
CA GLU A 241 20.61 -49.06 10.66
C GLU A 241 19.56 -50.19 10.59
N GLU A 242 19.49 -50.78 9.40
CA GLU A 242 19.29 -52.21 9.15
C GLU A 242 17.85 -52.79 9.18
N ALA A 243 17.24 -52.94 8.00
CA ALA A 243 17.18 -54.25 7.32
C ALA A 243 16.37 -54.21 6.01
N SER A 244 17.02 -54.72 4.97
CA SER A 244 16.60 -55.26 3.68
C SER A 244 15.10 -55.58 3.41
N MET A 245 14.61 -55.26 2.21
CA MET A 245 14.15 -56.27 1.23
C MET A 245 13.76 -55.67 -0.15
N ILE A 246 14.58 -56.04 -1.14
CA ILE A 246 14.37 -56.25 -2.58
C ILE A 246 12.92 -56.26 -3.13
N SER A 247 12.66 -55.50 -4.20
CA SER A 247 12.10 -56.04 -5.45
C SER A 247 12.31 -55.07 -6.63
N GLU A 248 13.02 -55.54 -7.64
CA GLU A 248 13.18 -54.89 -8.95
C GLU A 248 11.86 -54.94 -9.72
N GLY A 249 11.43 -53.78 -10.24
CA GLY A 249 10.19 -53.62 -10.99
C GLY A 249 10.41 -52.61 -12.11
N ASP A 250 10.82 -53.14 -13.25
CA ASP A 250 11.03 -52.49 -14.54
C ASP A 250 9.75 -51.75 -15.00
N HIS A 251 9.82 -50.44 -15.26
CA HIS A 251 8.86 -49.76 -16.14
C HIS A 251 9.48 -48.51 -16.77
N SER A 252 10.00 -48.75 -17.98
CA SER A 252 10.33 -47.77 -19.00
C SER A 252 9.05 -47.11 -19.55
N ALA A 253 8.94 -45.78 -19.45
CA ALA A 253 8.01 -45.00 -20.27
C ALA A 253 8.52 -43.56 -20.47
N LEU A 254 9.21 -43.42 -21.59
CA LEU A 254 9.62 -42.20 -22.26
C LEU A 254 8.43 -41.26 -22.51
N VAL A 255 8.35 -40.11 -21.83
CA VAL A 255 7.46 -39.01 -22.23
C VAL A 255 8.30 -37.76 -22.54
N LYS A 256 8.66 -37.64 -23.83
CA LYS A 256 9.10 -36.38 -24.46
C LYS A 256 7.97 -35.36 -24.34
N ARG A 257 8.14 -34.31 -23.54
CA ARG A 257 7.38 -33.06 -23.71
C ARG A 257 8.26 -32.02 -24.37
N LYS A 258 7.88 -31.70 -25.61
CA LYS A 258 8.45 -30.67 -26.47
C LYS A 258 8.21 -29.28 -25.86
N ASN A 259 9.25 -28.46 -25.97
CA ASN A 259 9.20 -27.00 -25.92
C ASN A 259 8.15 -26.45 -26.89
N ASP A 260 7.36 -25.48 -26.43
CA ASP A 260 6.84 -24.40 -27.27
C ASP A 260 7.00 -23.07 -26.52
N PHE A 261 8.13 -22.42 -26.80
CA PHE A 261 8.48 -21.09 -26.34
C PHE A 261 7.78 -20.06 -27.25
N GLY A 262 6.55 -19.70 -26.89
CA GLY A 262 5.74 -18.70 -27.58
C GLY A 262 6.33 -17.29 -27.43
N LYS A 263 7.03 -16.84 -28.46
CA LYS A 263 7.37 -15.42 -28.68
C LYS A 263 6.07 -14.62 -28.87
N SER A 264 5.83 -13.62 -28.03
CA SER A 264 4.85 -12.56 -28.33
C SER A 264 5.55 -11.21 -28.27
N SER A 265 5.98 -10.76 -29.44
CA SER A 265 6.33 -9.37 -29.74
C SER A 265 5.04 -8.56 -29.86
N MET A 266 4.81 -7.61 -28.96
CA MET A 266 3.85 -6.53 -29.22
C MET A 266 4.59 -5.21 -29.33
N SER A 267 4.86 -4.84 -30.58
CA SER A 267 5.12 -3.46 -30.99
C SER A 267 3.83 -2.65 -30.80
N SER A 268 3.84 -1.64 -29.93
CA SER A 268 2.78 -0.64 -29.88
C SER A 268 3.35 0.73 -30.23
N SER A 269 3.04 1.14 -31.46
CA SER A 269 3.36 2.42 -32.06
C SER A 269 2.70 3.57 -31.29
N SER A 270 3.50 4.45 -30.68
CA SER A 270 3.03 5.76 -30.21
C SER A 270 2.86 6.71 -31.39
N LYS A 271 1.61 6.95 -31.81
CA LYS A 271 1.26 8.08 -32.69
C LYS A 271 1.28 9.37 -31.87
N ARG A 272 2.21 10.26 -32.21
CA ARG A 272 2.35 11.61 -31.64
C ARG A 272 1.33 12.53 -32.34
N ILE A 273 0.27 12.93 -31.64
CA ILE A 273 -0.64 13.96 -32.11
C ILE A 273 0.04 15.32 -31.86
N LYS A 274 0.28 16.07 -32.93
CA LYS A 274 0.90 17.40 -32.91
C LYS A 274 -0.22 18.42 -33.05
N THR A 275 -0.66 19.00 -31.93
CA THR A 275 -1.67 20.06 -31.92
C THR A 275 -0.97 21.41 -32.13
N THR A 276 -1.08 21.96 -33.34
CA THR A 276 -0.74 23.35 -33.64
C THR A 276 -1.92 24.24 -33.28
N LEU A 277 -1.77 25.05 -32.23
CA LEU A 277 -2.63 26.20 -31.97
C LEU A 277 -2.11 27.39 -32.77
N ARG A 278 -2.93 27.90 -33.69
CA ARG A 278 -2.80 29.25 -34.24
C ARG A 278 -3.58 30.18 -33.30
N PHE A 279 -2.93 31.25 -32.87
CA PHE A 279 -3.59 32.44 -32.33
C PHE A 279 -3.81 33.39 -33.50
N ASP A 280 -5.05 33.82 -33.69
CA ASP A 280 -5.42 35.07 -34.38
C ASP A 280 -5.79 36.10 -33.30
#